data_AF-A0AA97HW39-F1
#
_entry.id   AF-A0AA97HW39-F1
#
_cell.length_a   1.000
_cell.length_b   1.000
_cell.length_c   1.000
_cell.angle_alpha   90.00
_cell.angle_beta   90.00
_cell.angle_gamma   90.00
#
_symmetry.space_group_name_H-M   'P 1'
#
loop_
_entity.id
_entity.type
_entity.pdbx_description
1 polymer ?
#
loop_
_entity_poly.entity_id
_entity_poly.type
_entity_poly.pdbx_seq_one_letter_code
_entity_poly.pdbx_strand_id
1 'polypeptide(L)'
;MKYIDSKKLSETQFKRYTGISWSTFDLMVEQLKKQTPSKGRPPKLSIEDQILLCLSYWREYRTLFHVATSYGVSEPTASRIMRHVEDCLIKSNLFNLPKHLPEGEGIDWNVVIVDATEIPIQRPKKTEKKL
;
A
#
# COMPACT_ATOMS: atom_id res chain seq x y z
N MET A 1 10.99 -5.25 6.87
CA MET A 1 11.07 -5.60 8.31
C MET A 1 9.92 -6.55 8.64
N LYS A 2 10.14 -7.57 9.48
CA LYS A 2 9.05 -8.46 9.92
C LYS A 2 8.21 -7.82 11.03
N TYR A 3 6.95 -8.22 11.16
CA TYR A 3 6.01 -7.65 12.11
C TYR A 3 6.48 -7.75 13.56
N ILE A 4 7.08 -8.88 13.94
CA ILE A 4 7.63 -9.10 15.29
C ILE A 4 8.68 -8.06 15.64
N ASP A 5 9.53 -7.67 14.67
CA ASP A 5 10.55 -6.65 14.88
C ASP A 5 9.96 -5.25 14.86
N SER A 6 8.92 -5.01 14.05
CA SER A 6 8.25 -3.71 14.01
C SER A 6 7.63 -3.32 15.36
N LYS A 7 7.19 -4.30 16.16
CA LYS A 7 6.65 -4.06 17.52
C LYS A 7 7.65 -3.42 18.49
N LYS A 8 8.95 -3.46 18.18
CA LYS A 8 10.01 -2.83 18.99
C LYS A 8 10.16 -1.34 18.68
N LEU A 9 9.52 -0.84 17.62
CA LEU A 9 9.59 0.55 17.20
C LEU A 9 8.59 1.41 17.98
N SER A 10 8.99 2.64 18.32
CA SER A 10 8.03 3.66 18.75
C SER A 10 7.07 4.04 17.62
N GLU A 11 5.96 4.70 17.94
CA GLU A 11 5.02 5.26 16.95
C GLU A 11 5.74 6.10 15.88
N THR A 12 6.66 6.97 16.30
CA THR A 12 7.41 7.86 15.41
C THR A 12 8.38 7.10 14.51
N GLN A 13 9.05 6.07 15.04
CA GLN A 13 9.93 5.20 14.26
C GLN A 13 9.15 4.34 13.26
N PHE A 14 8.02 3.77 13.69
CA PHE A 14 7.15 2.99 12.83
C PHE A 14 6.61 3.83 11.68
N LYS A 15 6.03 5.00 11.98
CA LYS A 15 5.54 5.94 10.94
C LYS A 15 6.66 6.39 10.00
N ARG A 16 7.86 6.65 10.52
CA ARG A 16 9.03 6.95 9.69
C ARG A 16 9.46 5.76 8.82
N TYR A 17 9.23 4.52 9.22
CA TYR A 17 9.63 3.33 8.47
C TYR A 17 8.58 2.88 7.44
N THR A 18 7.29 2.94 7.77
CA THR A 18 6.19 2.44 6.94
C THR A 18 5.48 3.54 6.16
N GLY A 19 5.57 4.79 6.61
CA GLY A 19 4.80 5.92 6.06
C GLY A 19 3.44 6.12 6.72
N ILE A 20 3.00 5.24 7.64
CA ILE A 20 1.67 5.28 8.26
C ILE A 20 1.75 5.09 9.78
N SER A 21 0.75 5.57 10.53
CA SER A 21 0.64 5.31 11.97
C SER A 21 0.28 3.85 12.27
N TRP A 22 0.47 3.43 13.52
CA TRP A 22 0.00 2.13 13.98
C TRP A 22 -1.51 1.98 13.84
N SER A 23 -2.27 3.04 14.14
CA SER A 23 -3.73 3.04 14.00
C SER A 23 -4.21 2.76 12.57
N THR A 24 -3.56 3.36 11.57
CA THR A 24 -3.86 3.08 10.15
C THR A 24 -3.46 1.66 9.77
N PHE A 25 -2.30 1.20 10.25
CA PHE A 25 -1.84 -0.17 10.00
C PHE A 25 -2.81 -1.22 10.56
N ASP A 26 -3.25 -1.04 11.80
CA ASP A 26 -4.20 -1.96 12.45
C ASP A 26 -5.53 -1.98 11.69
N LEU A 27 -6.00 -0.83 11.21
CA LEU A 27 -7.19 -0.76 10.35
C LEU A 27 -7.01 -1.56 9.05
N MET A 28 -5.84 -1.47 8.40
CA MET A 28 -5.53 -2.27 7.21
C MET A 28 -5.57 -3.77 7.51
N VAL A 29 -4.99 -4.18 8.65
CA VAL A 29 -4.99 -5.58 9.12
C VAL A 29 -6.43 -6.08 9.32
N GLU A 30 -7.29 -5.28 9.93
CA GLU A 30 -8.71 -5.61 10.10
C GLU A 30 -9.43 -5.80 8.75
N GLN A 31 -9.19 -4.92 7.78
CA GLN A 31 -9.83 -5.04 6.46
C GLN A 31 -9.37 -6.29 5.71
N LEU A 32 -8.08 -6.63 5.76
CA LEU A 32 -7.58 -7.87 5.16
C LEU A 32 -8.12 -9.11 5.85
N LYS A 33 -8.22 -9.10 7.20
CA LYS A 33 -8.81 -10.22 7.96
C LYS A 33 -10.26 -10.50 7.54
N LYS A 34 -11.05 -9.46 7.27
CA LYS A 34 -12.44 -9.59 6.79
C LYS A 34 -12.55 -10.20 5.39
N GLN A 35 -11.57 -9.95 4.53
CA GLN A 35 -11.59 -10.41 3.12
C GLN A 35 -10.80 -11.69 2.89
N THR A 36 -10.02 -12.14 3.86
CA THR A 36 -9.27 -13.39 3.77
C THR A 36 -10.21 -14.57 4.04
N PRO A 37 -10.40 -15.49 3.08
CA PRO A 37 -11.24 -16.65 3.30
C PRO A 37 -10.61 -17.57 4.36
N SER A 38 -11.44 -18.08 5.27
CA SER A 38 -11.01 -19.01 6.34
C SER A 38 -10.66 -20.41 5.84
N LYS A 39 -11.00 -20.71 4.57
CA LYS A 39 -10.82 -22.03 3.94
C LYS A 39 -9.72 -21.98 2.90
N GLY A 40 -8.78 -22.93 2.96
CA GLY A 40 -7.70 -23.10 1.99
C GLY A 40 -6.36 -23.35 2.66
N ARG A 41 -5.28 -23.38 1.86
CA ARG A 41 -3.92 -23.45 2.38
C ARG A 41 -3.57 -22.11 3.02
N PRO A 42 -3.13 -22.08 4.29
CA PRO A 42 -2.74 -20.84 4.94
C PRO A 42 -1.53 -20.22 4.20
N PRO A 43 -1.49 -18.88 4.04
CA PRO A 43 -0.34 -18.21 3.48
C PRO A 43 0.89 -18.39 4.37
N LYS A 44 2.09 -18.37 3.75
CA LYS A 44 3.37 -18.49 4.48
C LYS A 44 3.63 -17.28 5.39
N LEU A 45 3.13 -16.10 5.01
CA LEU A 45 3.28 -14.86 5.75
C LEU A 45 1.98 -14.53 6.50
N SER A 46 2.12 -13.98 7.70
CA SER A 46 0.97 -13.43 8.43
C SER A 46 0.38 -12.24 7.66
N ILE A 47 -0.86 -11.85 7.98
CA ILE A 47 -1.51 -10.70 7.34
C ILE A 47 -0.70 -9.42 7.59
N GLU A 48 -0.17 -9.28 8.79
CA GLU A 48 0.67 -8.15 9.19
C GLU A 48 1.96 -8.09 8.36
N ASP A 49 2.64 -9.23 8.15
CA ASP A 49 3.83 -9.31 7.29
C ASP A 49 3.50 -9.06 5.81
N GLN A 50 2.31 -9.48 5.34
CA GLN A 50 1.85 -9.20 3.98
C GLN A 50 1.65 -7.69 3.75
N ILE A 51 1.06 -6.98 4.72
CA ILE A 51 0.89 -5.52 4.64
C ILE A 51 2.25 -4.82 4.70
N LEU A 52 3.13 -5.22 5.62
CA LEU A 52 4.48 -4.63 5.72
C LEU A 52 5.30 -4.85 4.44
N LEU A 53 5.14 -6.01 3.79
CA LEU A 53 5.73 -6.28 2.49
C LEU A 53 5.28 -5.25 1.46
N CYS A 54 3.97 -5.00 1.35
CA CYS A 54 3.41 -4.03 0.42
C CYS A 54 3.85 -2.59 0.72
N LEU A 55 3.83 -2.20 2.00
CA LEU A 55 4.28 -0.87 2.43
C LEU A 55 5.76 -0.65 2.10
N SER A 56 6.62 -1.67 2.26
CA SER A 56 8.02 -1.57 1.86
C SER A 56 8.17 -1.37 0.34
N TYR A 57 7.34 -2.05 -0.45
CA TYR A 57 7.32 -1.88 -1.90
C TYR A 57 6.87 -0.48 -2.31
N TRP A 58 5.72 0.00 -1.81
CA TRP A 58 5.19 1.32 -2.17
C TRP A 58 6.09 2.47 -1.72
N ARG A 59 6.76 2.32 -0.57
CA ARG A 59 7.58 3.37 0.00
C ARG A 59 8.98 3.47 -0.61
N GLU A 60 9.57 2.33 -0.97
CA GLU A 60 10.98 2.27 -1.41
C GLU A 60 11.13 1.86 -2.88
N TYR A 61 10.02 1.50 -3.53
CA TYR A 61 9.94 1.08 -4.94
C TYR A 61 10.98 0.01 -5.34
N ARG A 62 11.37 -0.85 -4.38
CA ARG A 62 12.33 -1.93 -4.63
C ARG A 62 11.73 -2.99 -5.56
N THR A 63 12.59 -3.72 -6.27
CA THR A 63 12.15 -4.83 -7.12
C THR A 63 11.44 -5.91 -6.29
N LEU A 64 10.48 -6.60 -6.91
CA LEU A 64 9.76 -7.70 -6.25
C LEU A 64 10.66 -8.84 -5.84
N PHE A 65 11.71 -9.11 -6.63
CA PHE A 65 12.74 -10.05 -6.24
C PHE A 65 13.42 -9.69 -4.90
N HIS A 66 13.77 -8.41 -4.70
CA HIS A 66 14.41 -7.94 -3.47
C HIS A 66 13.47 -8.00 -2.27
N VAL A 67 12.23 -7.54 -2.46
CA VAL A 67 11.18 -7.58 -1.43
C VAL A 67 10.86 -9.03 -1.07
N ALA A 68 10.65 -9.90 -2.05
CA ALA A 68 10.34 -11.32 -1.83
C ALA A 68 11.45 -12.05 -1.05
N THR A 69 12.71 -11.80 -1.42
CA THR A 69 13.88 -12.36 -0.73
C THR A 69 13.92 -11.95 0.74
N SER A 70 13.64 -10.68 1.05
CA SER A 70 13.62 -10.16 2.42
C SER A 70 12.58 -10.83 3.32
N TYR A 71 11.47 -11.30 2.73
CA TYR A 71 10.39 -12.01 3.43
C TYR A 71 10.46 -13.54 3.26
N GLY A 72 11.45 -14.07 2.54
CA GLY A 72 11.62 -15.50 2.31
C GLY A 72 10.49 -16.15 1.51
N VAL A 73 9.91 -15.40 0.56
CA VAL A 73 8.88 -15.89 -0.39
C VAL A 73 9.42 -15.82 -1.82
N SER A 74 8.76 -16.50 -2.77
CA SER A 74 9.11 -16.36 -4.19
C SER A 74 8.58 -15.03 -4.74
N GLU A 75 9.24 -14.49 -5.76
CA GLU A 75 8.81 -13.26 -6.44
C GLU A 75 7.35 -13.31 -6.94
N PRO A 76 6.87 -14.40 -7.59
CA PRO A 76 5.46 -14.52 -7.95
C PRO A 76 4.53 -14.49 -6.73
N THR A 77 4.97 -15.00 -5.58
CA THR A 77 4.18 -14.97 -4.34
C THR A 77 4.08 -13.55 -3.80
N ALA A 78 5.18 -12.79 -3.78
CA ALA A 78 5.14 -11.38 -3.40
C ALA A 78 4.22 -10.57 -4.32
N SER A 79 4.28 -10.80 -5.64
CA SER A 79 3.38 -10.17 -6.61
C SER A 79 1.89 -10.48 -6.36
N ARG A 80 1.56 -11.72 -5.97
CA ARG A 80 0.18 -12.09 -5.61
C ARG A 80 -0.28 -11.46 -4.30
N ILE A 81 0.61 -11.41 -3.30
CA ILE A 81 0.34 -10.76 -2.02
C ILE A 81 0.01 -9.29 -2.24
N MET A 82 0.85 -8.56 -3.00
CA MET A 82 0.61 -7.15 -3.27
C MET A 82 -0.73 -6.89 -3.94
N ARG A 83 -1.04 -7.64 -5.02
CA ARG A 83 -2.34 -7.54 -5.70
C ARG A 83 -3.51 -7.82 -4.76
N HIS A 84 -3.39 -8.85 -3.93
CA HIS A 84 -4.43 -9.19 -2.96
C HIS A 84 -4.63 -8.08 -1.91
N VAL A 85 -3.55 -7.55 -1.34
CA VAL A 85 -3.62 -6.46 -0.36
C VAL A 85 -4.22 -5.21 -1.00
N GLU A 86 -3.76 -4.83 -2.18
CA GLU A 86 -4.27 -3.68 -2.94
C GLU A 86 -5.77 -3.81 -3.23
N ASP A 87 -6.21 -4.94 -3.79
CA ASP A 87 -7.62 -5.22 -4.05
C ASP A 87 -8.47 -5.13 -2.78
N CYS A 88 -7.97 -5.65 -1.65
CA CYS A 88 -8.68 -5.59 -0.38
C CYS A 88 -8.84 -4.16 0.13
N LEU A 89 -7.77 -3.35 0.07
CA LEU A 89 -7.80 -1.97 0.53
C LEU A 89 -8.70 -1.10 -0.35
N ILE A 90 -8.63 -1.27 -1.68
CA ILE A 90 -9.52 -0.57 -2.63
C ILE A 90 -10.98 -0.91 -2.34
N LYS A 91 -11.31 -2.20 -2.19
CA LYS A 91 -12.67 -2.65 -1.87
C LYS A 91 -13.21 -2.09 -0.55
N SER A 92 -12.33 -1.80 0.41
CA SER A 92 -12.75 -1.21 1.69
C SER A 92 -13.28 0.22 1.55
N ASN A 93 -12.85 0.96 0.52
CA ASN A 93 -13.11 2.39 0.34
C ASN A 93 -12.64 3.31 1.49
N LEU A 94 -11.92 2.79 2.49
CA LEU A 94 -11.49 3.54 3.68
C LEU A 94 -10.21 4.34 3.46
N PHE A 95 -9.39 3.94 2.48
CA PHE A 95 -8.07 4.53 2.21
C PHE A 95 -8.06 5.39 0.94
N ASN A 96 -9.24 5.74 0.44
CA ASN A 96 -9.37 6.59 -0.74
C ASN A 96 -9.00 8.03 -0.39
N LEU A 97 -8.24 8.67 -1.27
CA LEU A 97 -8.00 10.09 -1.18
C LEU A 97 -9.30 10.87 -1.44
N PRO A 98 -9.49 12.02 -0.78
CA PRO A 98 -10.59 12.91 -1.10
C PRO A 98 -10.46 13.37 -2.56
N LYS A 99 -11.58 13.36 -3.31
CA LYS A 99 -11.60 13.76 -4.73
C LYS A 99 -11.31 15.24 -4.95
N HIS A 100 -11.53 16.05 -3.92
CA HIS A 100 -11.28 17.47 -3.93
C HIS A 100 -10.32 17.80 -2.80
N LEU A 101 -9.31 18.62 -3.10
CA LEU A 101 -8.44 19.16 -2.09
C LEU A 101 -9.28 20.08 -1.18
N PRO A 102 -9.21 19.94 0.14
CA PRO A 102 -9.83 20.91 1.03
C PRO A 102 -9.20 22.29 0.79
N GLU A 103 -10.01 23.36 0.77
CA GLU A 103 -9.58 24.75 0.63
C GLU A 103 -9.75 25.48 1.98
N GLY A 104 -8.73 26.22 2.44
CA GLY A 104 -8.78 27.01 3.70
C GLY A 104 -7.45 27.11 4.47
N GLU A 105 -7.36 28.05 5.41
CA GLU A 105 -6.13 28.34 6.20
C GLU A 105 -5.82 27.29 7.30
N GLY A 106 -6.66 26.26 7.46
CA GLY A 106 -6.51 25.21 8.48
C GLY A 106 -6.08 23.83 7.93
N ILE A 107 -5.58 23.77 6.69
CA ILE A 107 -5.20 22.51 6.06
C ILE A 107 -3.85 22.04 6.62
N ASP A 108 -3.84 20.87 7.28
CA ASP A 108 -2.60 20.15 7.58
C ASP A 108 -2.01 19.61 6.27
N TRP A 109 -1.05 20.36 5.70
CA TRP A 109 -0.35 20.01 4.46
C TRP A 109 0.39 18.66 4.54
N ASN A 110 0.59 18.05 5.73
CA ASN A 110 1.04 16.65 5.81
C ASN A 110 0.05 15.66 5.15
N VAL A 111 -1.22 16.03 5.00
CA VAL A 111 -2.30 15.17 4.47
C VAL A 111 -2.47 15.33 2.96
N VAL A 112 -1.95 16.40 2.36
CA VAL A 112 -1.99 16.60 0.91
C VAL A 112 -0.89 15.74 0.27
N ILE A 113 -1.22 14.48 0.02
CA ILE A 113 -0.43 13.58 -0.82
C ILE A 113 -0.52 14.14 -2.24
N VAL A 114 0.50 14.89 -2.65
CA VAL A 114 0.70 15.28 -4.05
C VAL A 114 1.14 14.01 -4.78
N ASP A 115 0.28 13.49 -5.64
CA ASP A 115 0.64 12.43 -6.57
C ASP A 115 1.74 12.95 -7.51
N ALA A 116 3.00 12.61 -7.20
CA ALA A 116 4.15 12.99 -8.01
C ALA A 116 4.32 12.09 -9.26
N THR A 117 3.33 11.24 -9.59
CA THR A 117 3.36 10.40 -10.80
C THR A 117 2.68 11.05 -12.01
N GLU A 118 2.16 12.28 -11.91
CA GLU A 118 1.80 13.07 -13.08
C GLU A 118 3.04 13.58 -13.82
N ILE A 119 3.71 12.68 -14.54
CA ILE A 119 4.56 13.08 -15.66
C ILE A 119 3.59 13.61 -16.73
N PRO A 120 3.73 14.84 -17.24
CA PRO A 120 2.92 15.33 -18.34
C PRO A 120 3.20 14.48 -19.58
N ILE A 121 2.43 13.41 -19.75
CA ILE A 121 2.42 12.64 -20.99
C ILE A 121 1.52 13.39 -21.97
N GLN A 122 2.02 13.65 -23.18
CA GLN A 122 1.16 14.06 -24.27
C GLN A 122 0.19 12.92 -24.56
N ARG A 123 -1.04 13.04 -24.04
CA ARG A 123 -2.15 12.20 -24.48
C ARG A 123 -2.28 12.39 -26.00
N PRO A 124 -2.16 11.33 -26.83
CA PRO A 124 -2.38 11.44 -28.25
C PRO A 124 -3.78 12.04 -28.49
N LYS A 125 -3.85 13.20 -29.13
CA LYS A 125 -5.14 13.78 -29.52
C LYS A 125 -5.77 12.82 -30.54
N LYS A 126 -7.03 12.45 -30.33
CA LYS A 126 -7.78 11.66 -31.32
C LYS A 126 -7.82 12.47 -32.62
N THR A 127 -7.14 12.00 -33.65
CA THR A 127 -7.30 12.52 -35.00
C THR A 127 -8.71 12.15 -35.47
N GLU A 128 -9.51 13.14 -35.83
CA GLU A 128 -10.77 12.88 -36.54
C GLU A 128 -10.45 12.10 -37.82
N LYS A 129 -11.32 11.12 -38.14
CA LYS A 129 -11.16 10.23 -39.29
C LYS A 129 -10.88 11.07 -40.54
N LYS A 130 -9.78 10.76 -41.25
CA LYS A 130 -9.57 11.24 -42.60
C LYS A 130 -10.75 10.77 -43.46
N LEU A 131 -11.51 11.74 -43.97
CA LEU A 131 -12.43 11.57 -45.08
C LEU A 131 -11.67 11.13 -46.34
#